data_AF-A0A2E0U9T5-F1
#
_entry.id   AF-A0A2E0U9T5-F1
#
_cell.length_a   1.000
_cell.length_b   1.000
_cell.length_c   1.000
_cell.angle_alpha   90.00
_cell.angle_beta   90.00
_cell.angle_gamma   90.00
#
_symmetry.space_group_name_H-M   'P 1'
#
loop_
_entity.id
_entity.type
_entity.pdbx_description
1 polymer ?
#
loop_
_entity_poly.entity_id
_entity_poly.type
_entity_poly.pdbx_seq_one_letter_code
_entity_poly.pdbx_strand_id
1 'polypeptide(L)'
;MLQRFAVIATSLTLGLSAGAYAAEDHTMSVLEFRNAIISAMQSEYEGELCVKRLSDDSFRAGPKEDDCEYYAYLDSAYAAYQEAPVQGADMIGQTATDYVRLMTAGIDETNFEERLVVQLRPTSYMADSDKEEDPLEELVARGFAGDMVAVLMLDSAETLAAVSAGQLAEHGLSEDRAFQLAVDNTRARMGEVHVDEYRKIDFMSSANGLISGQVWLPETCNAQSRDAVYFVYDRNGIMAVNLDNVLGISNLIAVANGLVVQGESLTSSVIRCKSGQWTQLWPSQSAENLTLSPNLPG
;
A
#
# COMPACT_ATOMS: atom_id res chain seq x y z
N MET A 1 -45.88 -14.60 77.82
CA MET A 1 -45.31 -13.42 78.49
C MET A 1 -44.80 -12.47 77.42
N LEU A 2 -45.25 -11.21 77.45
CA LEU A 2 -44.68 -10.00 76.83
C LEU A 2 -44.72 -9.95 75.28
N GLN A 3 -45.72 -9.29 74.68
CA GLN A 3 -45.86 -7.83 74.45
C GLN A 3 -45.10 -7.31 73.23
N ARG A 4 -45.88 -6.83 72.24
CA ARG A 4 -45.82 -5.53 71.52
C ARG A 4 -44.45 -5.15 70.91
N PHE A 5 -44.34 -4.76 69.64
CA PHE A 5 -44.74 -3.44 69.16
C PHE A 5 -44.89 -3.45 67.63
N ALA A 6 -45.97 -2.83 67.13
CA ALA A 6 -46.05 -2.32 65.77
C ALA A 6 -45.25 -1.00 65.69
N VAL A 7 -44.44 -0.84 64.65
CA VAL A 7 -43.91 0.46 64.23
C VAL A 7 -44.15 0.58 62.73
N ILE A 8 -45.01 1.52 62.37
CA ILE A 8 -45.22 2.04 61.03
C ILE A 8 -44.04 2.97 60.75
N ALA A 9 -43.24 2.66 59.73
CA ALA A 9 -42.23 3.58 59.20
C ALA A 9 -42.62 3.93 57.76
N THR A 10 -43.30 5.06 57.62
CA THR A 10 -43.58 5.73 56.35
C THR A 10 -42.30 6.48 55.93
N SER A 11 -41.49 5.87 55.06
CA SER A 11 -40.34 6.55 54.47
C SER A 11 -40.71 7.07 53.08
N LEU A 12 -41.09 8.34 53.06
CA LEU A 12 -41.23 9.18 51.88
C LEU A 12 -39.81 9.57 51.43
N THR A 13 -39.20 8.81 50.52
CA THR A 13 -37.91 9.22 49.91
C THR A 13 -38.19 9.93 48.61
N LEU A 14 -37.99 11.25 48.66
CA LEU A 14 -38.01 12.17 47.53
C LEU A 14 -37.08 11.70 46.40
N GLY A 15 -37.56 11.93 45.17
CA GLY A 15 -36.81 11.70 43.95
C GLY A 15 -35.46 12.39 43.94
N LEU A 16 -34.42 11.58 43.82
CA LEU A 16 -33.18 11.97 43.16
C LEU A 16 -33.32 11.57 41.69
N SER A 17 -34.06 12.38 40.93
CA SER A 17 -33.79 12.56 39.51
C SER A 17 -32.44 13.27 39.38
N ALA A 18 -31.36 12.52 39.66
CA ALA A 18 -30.05 12.87 39.13
C ALA A 18 -30.19 12.69 37.62
N GLY A 19 -30.27 13.82 36.91
CA GLY A 19 -30.27 13.83 35.47
C GLY A 19 -29.11 12.99 34.98
N ALA A 20 -29.42 11.94 34.22
CA ALA A 20 -28.52 11.52 33.17
C ALA A 20 -28.34 12.78 32.31
N TYR A 21 -27.25 13.51 32.55
CA TYR A 21 -26.68 14.33 31.50
C TYR A 21 -26.46 13.34 30.36
N ALA A 22 -27.40 13.30 29.43
CA ALA A 22 -27.10 12.93 28.07
C ALA A 22 -26.05 13.96 27.66
N ALA A 23 -24.77 13.64 27.89
CA ALA A 23 -23.72 14.21 27.09
C ALA A 23 -24.17 13.91 25.67
N GLU A 24 -24.52 14.96 24.93
CA GLU A 24 -24.54 14.85 23.48
C GLU A 24 -23.17 14.31 23.12
N ASP A 25 -23.13 13.02 22.80
CA ASP A 25 -21.98 12.34 22.28
C ASP A 25 -21.79 12.91 20.87
N HIS A 26 -21.24 14.13 20.82
CA HIS A 26 -20.85 14.78 19.59
C HIS A 26 -19.61 14.03 19.09
N THR A 27 -19.89 12.89 18.48
CA THR A 27 -18.91 12.16 17.69
C THR A 27 -18.41 13.10 16.61
N MET A 28 -17.08 13.24 16.51
CA MET A 28 -16.45 13.97 15.42
C MET A 28 -16.93 13.41 14.09
N SER A 29 -17.18 14.29 13.13
CA SER A 29 -17.28 13.90 11.73
C SER A 29 -15.95 13.30 11.25
N VAL A 30 -15.99 12.52 10.16
CA VAL A 30 -14.78 11.92 9.57
C VAL A 30 -13.71 12.97 9.23
N LEU A 31 -14.16 14.14 8.75
CA LEU A 31 -13.30 15.29 8.48
C LEU A 31 -12.60 15.82 9.74
N GLU A 32 -13.34 15.94 10.85
CA GLU A 32 -12.80 16.38 12.14
C GLU A 32 -11.83 15.34 12.72
N PHE A 33 -12.17 14.06 12.61
CA PHE A 33 -11.30 12.95 13.03
C PHE A 33 -9.98 12.95 12.26
N ARG A 34 -10.01 13.08 10.92
CA ARG A 34 -8.81 13.22 10.07
C ARG A 34 -7.96 14.41 10.49
N ASN A 35 -8.59 15.57 10.70
CA ASN A 35 -7.86 16.77 11.11
C ASN A 35 -7.26 16.65 12.51
N ALA A 36 -7.91 15.93 13.42
CA ALA A 36 -7.39 15.66 14.75
C ALA A 36 -6.15 14.76 14.69
N ILE A 37 -6.16 13.70 13.86
CA ILE A 37 -4.99 12.86 13.60
C ILE A 37 -3.84 13.68 13.01
N ILE A 38 -4.08 14.45 11.96
CA ILE A 38 -3.05 15.33 11.37
C ILE A 38 -2.46 16.27 12.42
N SER A 39 -3.30 16.88 13.27
CA SER A 39 -2.83 17.80 14.32
C SER A 39 -2.01 17.08 15.39
N ALA A 40 -2.38 15.85 15.74
CA ALA A 40 -1.63 15.01 16.66
C ALA A 40 -0.27 14.62 16.05
N MET A 41 -0.22 14.22 14.77
CA MET A 41 1.03 13.92 14.06
C MET A 41 1.98 15.12 14.05
N GLN A 42 1.46 16.32 13.75
CA GLN A 42 2.23 17.57 13.76
C GLN A 42 2.71 17.97 15.15
N SER A 43 2.02 17.53 16.21
CA SER A 43 2.44 17.78 17.60
C SER A 43 3.52 16.80 18.07
N GLU A 44 3.54 15.59 17.50
CA GLU A 44 4.47 14.52 17.86
C GLU A 44 5.79 14.61 17.09
N TYR A 45 5.75 15.02 15.81
CA TYR A 45 6.96 15.16 15.00
C TYR A 45 7.72 16.44 15.35
N GLU A 46 9.04 16.33 15.59
CA GLU A 46 9.88 17.47 15.98
C GLU A 46 10.17 18.46 14.83
N GLY A 47 9.70 18.18 13.60
CA GLY A 47 9.87 19.00 12.40
C GLY A 47 8.56 19.40 11.70
N GLU A 48 8.67 19.96 10.51
CA GLU A 48 7.50 20.27 9.67
C GLU A 48 7.18 19.07 8.76
N LEU A 49 6.01 18.46 8.95
CA LEU A 49 5.52 17.39 8.08
C LEU A 49 4.92 18.00 6.80
N CYS A 50 5.21 17.40 5.64
CA CYS A 50 4.33 17.58 4.49
C CYS A 50 2.99 16.91 4.80
N VAL A 51 1.87 17.61 4.60
CA VAL A 51 0.54 17.03 4.71
C VAL A 51 -0.35 17.53 3.58
N LYS A 52 -0.83 16.62 2.72
CA LYS A 52 -1.78 16.91 1.63
C LYS A 52 -3.10 16.20 1.89
N ARG A 53 -4.14 16.95 2.22
CA ARG A 53 -5.51 16.42 2.41
C ARG A 53 -6.08 16.04 1.04
N LEU A 54 -6.58 14.82 0.90
CA LEU A 54 -7.09 14.32 -0.38
C LEU A 54 -8.63 14.28 -0.38
N SER A 55 -9.21 13.66 0.65
CA SER A 55 -10.66 13.53 0.88
C SER A 55 -10.96 13.63 2.38
N ASP A 56 -12.23 13.60 2.76
CA ASP A 56 -12.63 13.74 4.18
C ASP A 56 -12.07 12.65 5.09
N ASP A 57 -11.76 11.49 4.54
CA ASP A 57 -11.22 10.29 5.20
C ASP A 57 -9.76 9.98 4.85
N SER A 58 -9.11 10.76 3.97
CA SER A 58 -7.74 10.45 3.55
C SER A 58 -6.82 11.67 3.40
N PHE A 59 -5.54 11.42 3.58
CA PHE A 59 -4.47 12.40 3.37
C PHE A 59 -3.18 11.70 2.95
N ARG A 60 -2.24 12.47 2.41
CA ARG A 60 -0.84 12.09 2.31
C ARG A 60 -0.01 12.84 3.33
N ALA A 61 1.05 12.22 3.84
CA ALA A 61 2.03 12.86 4.69
C ALA A 61 3.47 12.41 4.37
N GLY A 62 4.46 13.14 4.87
CA GLY A 62 5.86 12.72 4.82
C GLY A 62 6.78 13.59 5.67
N PRO A 63 8.03 13.15 5.89
CA PRO A 63 8.95 13.76 6.86
C PRO A 63 9.62 15.05 6.38
N LYS A 64 9.52 15.39 5.08
CA LYS A 64 10.06 16.61 4.45
C LYS A 64 8.92 17.41 3.80
N GLU A 65 9.04 18.73 3.68
CA GLU A 65 7.96 19.64 3.22
C GLU A 65 7.48 19.37 1.78
N ASP A 66 8.37 18.86 0.92
CA ASP A 66 8.12 18.57 -0.49
C ASP A 66 7.78 17.10 -0.78
N ASP A 67 7.97 16.21 0.20
CA ASP A 67 7.73 14.78 0.12
C ASP A 67 6.50 14.38 0.94
N CYS A 68 5.42 14.00 0.25
CA CYS A 68 4.17 13.49 0.82
C CYS A 68 3.88 12.08 0.27
N GLU A 69 4.81 11.14 0.45
CA GLU A 69 4.69 9.79 -0.10
C GLU A 69 3.78 8.83 0.68
N TYR A 70 3.53 9.09 1.97
CA TYR A 70 2.75 8.18 2.82
C TYR A 70 1.27 8.48 2.70
N TYR A 71 0.53 7.53 2.15
CA TYR A 71 -0.92 7.59 2.08
C TYR A 71 -1.58 7.04 3.34
N ALA A 72 -2.50 7.82 3.89
CA ALA A 72 -3.30 7.45 5.06
C ALA A 72 -4.78 7.40 4.67
N TYR A 73 -5.39 6.21 4.83
CA TYR A 73 -6.83 6.00 4.71
C TYR A 73 -7.40 5.73 6.10
N LEU A 74 -8.45 6.46 6.48
CA LEU A 74 -8.96 6.44 7.86
C LEU A 74 -10.29 5.71 8.01
N ASP A 75 -10.82 5.08 6.95
CA ASP A 75 -12.13 4.41 6.99
C ASP A 75 -12.25 3.43 8.17
N SER A 76 -11.28 2.54 8.33
CA SER A 76 -11.28 1.53 9.39
C SER A 76 -11.05 2.15 10.77
N ALA A 77 -10.15 3.13 10.89
CA ALA A 77 -9.88 3.82 12.15
C ALA A 77 -11.09 4.64 12.62
N TYR A 78 -11.79 5.29 11.68
CA TYR A 78 -12.99 6.05 11.94
C TYR A 78 -14.17 5.14 12.29
N ALA A 79 -14.33 4.00 11.62
CA ALA A 79 -15.33 3.00 12.00
C ALA A 79 -15.11 2.50 13.45
N ALA A 80 -13.86 2.22 13.83
CA ALA A 80 -13.53 1.84 15.21
C ALA A 80 -13.83 2.96 16.22
N TYR A 81 -13.55 4.22 15.85
CA TYR A 81 -13.94 5.38 16.67
C TYR A 81 -15.46 5.49 16.84
N GLN A 82 -16.25 5.24 15.80
CA GLN A 82 -17.72 5.27 15.90
C GLN A 82 -18.28 4.20 16.83
N GLU A 83 -17.60 3.05 16.93
CA GLU A 83 -17.99 1.98 17.87
C GLU A 83 -17.60 2.31 19.33
N ALA A 84 -16.56 3.11 19.55
CA ALA A 84 -16.06 3.46 20.87
C ALA A 84 -15.60 4.92 20.98
N PRO A 85 -16.51 5.91 20.87
CA PRO A 85 -16.15 7.33 20.77
C PRO A 85 -15.44 7.88 22.01
N VAL A 86 -15.71 7.28 23.19
CA VAL A 86 -15.04 7.60 24.46
C VAL A 86 -13.53 7.33 24.40
N GLN A 87 -13.08 6.40 23.55
CA GLN A 87 -11.66 6.09 23.34
C GLN A 87 -11.03 6.94 22.24
N GLY A 88 -11.78 7.88 21.65
CA GLY A 88 -11.35 8.61 20.45
C GLY A 88 -10.05 9.37 20.60
N ALA A 89 -9.79 10.00 21.75
CA ALA A 89 -8.54 10.70 21.99
C ALA A 89 -7.32 9.75 21.98
N ASP A 90 -7.43 8.59 22.63
CA ASP A 90 -6.39 7.58 22.65
C ASP A 90 -6.18 6.96 21.25
N MET A 91 -7.28 6.69 20.52
CA MET A 91 -7.23 6.19 19.14
C MET A 91 -6.55 7.19 18.20
N ILE A 92 -6.86 8.48 18.31
CA ILE A 92 -6.23 9.55 17.53
C ILE A 92 -4.74 9.62 17.83
N GLY A 93 -4.37 9.62 19.12
CA GLY A 93 -2.97 9.66 19.54
C GLY A 93 -2.19 8.46 19.02
N GLN A 94 -2.70 7.24 19.23
CA GLN A 94 -2.05 6.02 18.77
C GLN A 94 -1.91 5.98 17.25
N THR A 95 -2.97 6.35 16.52
CA THR A 95 -2.94 6.40 15.04
C THR A 95 -1.91 7.42 14.55
N ALA A 96 -1.84 8.59 15.18
CA ALA A 96 -0.85 9.61 14.86
C ALA A 96 0.59 9.12 15.12
N THR A 97 0.84 8.50 16.28
CA THR A 97 2.13 7.90 16.63
C THR A 97 2.55 6.84 15.63
N ASP A 98 1.63 5.96 15.22
CA ASP A 98 1.94 4.93 14.23
C ASP A 98 2.30 5.55 12.88
N TYR A 99 1.58 6.57 12.41
CA TYR A 99 1.97 7.27 11.17
C TYR A 99 3.29 8.02 11.30
N VAL A 100 3.56 8.72 12.40
CA VAL A 100 4.85 9.40 12.62
C VAL A 100 5.98 8.37 12.68
N ARG A 101 5.81 7.27 13.40
CA ARG A 101 6.78 6.17 13.41
C ARG A 101 7.02 5.63 12.01
N LEU A 102 5.98 5.35 11.24
CA LEU A 102 6.10 4.86 9.86
C LEU A 102 6.88 5.82 8.95
N MET A 103 6.64 7.12 9.07
CA MET A 103 7.32 8.13 8.25
C MET A 103 8.78 8.38 8.67
N THR A 104 9.11 8.14 9.94
CA THR A 104 10.40 8.48 10.53
C THR A 104 11.29 7.28 10.81
N ALA A 105 10.71 6.07 10.82
CA ALA A 105 11.45 4.84 10.75
C ALA A 105 12.17 4.84 9.41
N GLY A 106 13.43 5.27 9.42
CA GLY A 106 14.33 5.12 8.29
C GLY A 106 14.39 3.65 7.86
N ILE A 107 15.08 3.42 6.75
CA ILE A 107 15.19 2.07 6.19
C ILE A 107 15.90 1.16 7.20
N ASP A 108 15.20 0.13 7.69
CA ASP A 108 15.78 -0.87 8.57
C ASP A 108 16.60 -1.86 7.73
N GLU A 109 17.91 -1.64 7.71
CA GLU A 109 18.87 -2.45 6.94
C GLU A 109 19.34 -3.72 7.66
N THR A 110 18.79 -4.05 8.83
CA THR A 110 19.13 -5.31 9.48
C THR A 110 18.70 -6.50 8.62
N ASN A 111 19.58 -7.49 8.47
CA ASN A 111 19.40 -8.64 7.57
C ASN A 111 19.09 -8.22 6.11
N PHE A 112 19.77 -7.17 5.62
CA PHE A 112 19.60 -6.58 4.29
C PHE A 112 19.37 -7.63 3.19
N GLU A 113 20.33 -8.56 3.02
CA GLU A 113 20.26 -9.60 1.97
C GLU A 113 19.00 -10.47 2.04
N GLU A 114 18.50 -10.79 3.24
CA GLU A 114 17.34 -11.66 3.47
C GLU A 114 16.00 -10.93 3.30
N ARG A 115 16.04 -9.59 3.25
CA ARG A 115 14.88 -8.69 3.13
C ARG A 115 14.75 -8.06 1.76
N LEU A 116 15.79 -8.17 0.93
CA LEU A 116 15.70 -7.78 -0.46
C LEU A 116 14.54 -8.52 -1.11
N VAL A 117 13.63 -7.78 -1.72
CA VAL A 117 12.50 -8.26 -2.50
C VAL A 117 12.43 -7.45 -3.79
N VAL A 118 11.82 -8.02 -4.81
CA VAL A 118 11.53 -7.35 -6.07
C VAL A 118 10.05 -7.00 -6.15
N GLN A 119 9.76 -5.77 -6.54
CA GLN A 119 8.41 -5.27 -6.80
C GLN A 119 8.33 -4.63 -8.19
N LEU A 120 7.16 -4.69 -8.81
CA LEU A 120 6.90 -3.95 -10.04
C LEU A 120 6.32 -2.58 -9.70
N ARG A 121 6.94 -1.53 -10.24
CA ARG A 121 6.50 -0.14 -10.11
C ARG A 121 6.36 0.51 -11.49
N PRO A 122 5.50 1.53 -11.65
CA PRO A 122 5.49 2.31 -12.89
C PRO A 122 6.82 3.05 -13.05
N THR A 123 7.23 3.30 -14.29
CA THR A 123 8.45 4.07 -14.60
C THR A 123 8.45 5.46 -13.98
N SER A 124 7.26 6.06 -13.76
CA SER A 124 7.12 7.34 -13.07
C SER A 124 7.59 7.30 -11.62
N TYR A 125 7.64 6.12 -10.99
CA TYR A 125 8.19 5.94 -9.64
C TYR A 125 9.67 6.37 -9.57
N MET A 126 10.44 6.12 -10.63
CA MET A 126 11.84 6.53 -10.72
C MET A 126 11.99 8.05 -10.87
N ALA A 127 11.04 8.72 -11.53
CA ALA A 127 11.09 10.17 -11.74
C ALA A 127 10.81 10.97 -10.44
N ASP A 128 10.22 10.33 -9.43
CA ASP A 128 10.04 10.93 -8.12
C ASP A 128 11.29 10.76 -7.24
N SER A 129 12.06 9.68 -7.40
CA SER A 129 13.34 9.48 -6.71
C SER A 129 14.50 10.31 -7.28
N ASP A 130 14.54 10.54 -8.59
CA ASP A 130 15.62 11.29 -9.27
C ASP A 130 15.64 12.81 -8.93
N LYS A 131 14.75 13.28 -8.07
CA LYS A 131 14.71 14.68 -7.60
C LYS A 131 15.67 14.94 -6.45
N GLU A 132 16.21 13.90 -5.82
CA GLU A 132 17.25 14.04 -4.82
C GLU A 132 18.62 14.19 -5.52
N GLU A 133 19.38 15.24 -5.18
CA GLU A 133 20.57 15.68 -5.93
C GLU A 133 21.80 14.74 -5.79
N ASP A 134 21.66 13.59 -5.11
CA ASP A 134 22.76 12.65 -4.85
C ASP A 134 22.75 11.44 -5.81
N PRO A 135 23.77 11.26 -6.66
CA PRO A 135 23.90 10.07 -7.51
C PRO A 135 24.07 8.75 -6.73
N LEU A 136 24.32 8.78 -5.41
CA LEU A 136 24.29 7.59 -4.54
C LEU A 136 22.87 7.13 -4.17
N GLU A 137 21.85 7.95 -4.46
CA GLU A 137 20.43 7.68 -4.23
C GLU A 137 19.74 7.08 -5.47
N GLU A 138 20.47 6.81 -6.56
CA GLU A 138 19.91 6.12 -7.74
C GLU A 138 19.36 4.76 -7.32
N LEU A 139 18.05 4.59 -7.50
CA LEU A 139 17.34 3.37 -7.16
C LEU A 139 17.75 2.23 -8.10
N VAL A 140 17.91 1.03 -7.54
CA VAL A 140 18.29 -0.14 -8.32
C VAL A 140 17.06 -0.73 -8.99
N ALA A 141 16.95 -0.52 -10.30
CA ALA A 141 15.81 -0.95 -11.10
C ALA A 141 16.21 -1.58 -12.44
N ARG A 142 15.31 -2.41 -12.99
CA ARG A 142 15.41 -3.01 -14.33
C ARG A 142 14.16 -2.72 -15.14
N GLY A 143 14.34 -2.40 -16.41
CA GLY A 143 13.23 -2.27 -17.36
C GLY A 143 12.39 -3.54 -17.40
N PHE A 144 11.06 -3.37 -17.43
CA PHE A 144 10.11 -4.45 -17.62
C PHE A 144 9.17 -4.14 -18.80
N ALA A 145 8.12 -4.93 -19.01
CA ALA A 145 7.15 -4.70 -20.07
C ALA A 145 6.21 -3.52 -19.75
N GLY A 146 5.81 -2.78 -20.79
CA GLY A 146 4.92 -1.63 -20.64
C GLY A 146 5.65 -0.40 -20.10
N ASP A 147 4.96 0.35 -19.24
CA ASP A 147 5.48 1.46 -18.45
C ASP A 147 5.94 1.00 -17.05
N MET A 148 6.43 -0.23 -16.92
CA MET A 148 6.81 -0.82 -15.64
C MET A 148 8.32 -1.06 -15.55
N VAL A 149 8.82 -1.00 -14.32
CA VAL A 149 10.18 -1.38 -13.93
C VAL A 149 10.12 -2.34 -12.75
N ALA A 150 11.07 -3.25 -12.67
CA ALA A 150 11.31 -4.05 -11.50
C ALA A 150 12.29 -3.32 -10.59
N VAL A 151 11.87 -3.00 -9.38
CA VAL A 151 12.65 -2.23 -8.40
C VAL A 151 13.03 -3.15 -7.25
N LEU A 152 14.30 -3.07 -6.81
CA LEU A 152 14.71 -3.70 -5.56
C LEU A 152 14.18 -2.89 -4.39
N MET A 153 13.53 -3.58 -3.47
CA MET A 153 13.00 -3.01 -2.24
C MET A 153 13.44 -3.83 -1.03
N LEU A 154 13.49 -3.21 0.13
CA LEU A 154 13.63 -3.89 1.42
C LEU A 154 12.24 -4.08 2.05
N ASP A 155 11.90 -5.34 2.31
CA ASP A 155 10.73 -5.74 3.07
C ASP A 155 10.95 -5.48 4.56
N SER A 156 10.58 -4.26 4.98
CA SER A 156 10.70 -3.83 6.37
C SER A 156 9.47 -4.21 7.18
N ALA A 157 9.58 -4.25 8.52
CA ALA A 157 8.49 -4.71 9.39
C ALA A 157 7.18 -3.92 9.19
N GLU A 158 7.31 -2.66 8.77
CA GLU A 158 6.18 -1.73 8.62
C GLU A 158 6.08 -1.09 7.23
N THR A 159 7.05 -1.28 6.33
CA THR A 159 7.08 -0.60 5.01
C THR A 159 7.94 -1.34 3.98
N LEU A 160 7.74 -1.01 2.70
CA LEU A 160 8.63 -1.36 1.60
C LEU A 160 9.41 -0.14 1.17
N ALA A 161 10.73 -0.15 1.36
CA ALA A 161 11.61 0.94 0.95
C ALA A 161 12.41 0.55 -0.29
N ALA A 162 12.54 1.46 -1.27
CA ALA A 162 13.39 1.20 -2.43
C ALA A 162 14.87 1.17 -2.01
N VAL A 163 15.66 0.37 -2.72
CA VAL A 163 17.10 0.19 -2.44
C VAL A 163 17.92 1.01 -3.43
N SER A 164 18.86 1.80 -2.93
CA SER A 164 19.79 2.55 -3.76
C SER A 164 21.04 1.74 -4.13
N ALA A 165 21.72 2.17 -5.20
CA ALA A 165 23.00 1.59 -5.59
C ALA A 165 24.08 1.77 -4.51
N GLY A 166 24.04 2.88 -3.75
CA GLY A 166 24.90 3.12 -2.59
C GLY A 166 24.72 2.05 -1.51
N GLN A 167 23.48 1.73 -1.16
CA GLN A 167 23.19 0.68 -0.18
C GLN A 167 23.70 -0.69 -0.65
N LEU A 168 23.50 -1.07 -1.91
CA LEU A 168 24.07 -2.33 -2.41
C LEU A 168 25.60 -2.36 -2.28
N ALA A 169 26.28 -1.25 -2.58
CA ALA A 169 27.73 -1.16 -2.49
C ALA A 169 28.23 -1.27 -1.04
N GLU A 170 27.53 -0.66 -0.08
CA GLU A 170 27.85 -0.76 1.36
C GLU A 170 27.74 -2.19 1.89
N HIS A 171 26.77 -2.96 1.38
CA HIS A 171 26.60 -4.38 1.69
C HIS A 171 27.41 -5.32 0.79
N GLY A 172 28.24 -4.79 -0.11
CA GLY A 172 29.12 -5.58 -0.99
C GLY A 172 28.39 -6.43 -2.02
N LEU A 173 27.18 -6.05 -2.41
CA LEU A 173 26.34 -6.75 -3.38
C LEU A 173 26.42 -6.12 -4.77
N SER A 174 26.48 -6.96 -5.81
CA SER A 174 26.19 -6.51 -7.18
C SER A 174 24.69 -6.51 -7.43
N GLU A 175 24.22 -5.68 -8.36
CA GLU A 175 22.81 -5.66 -8.76
C GLU A 175 22.30 -7.02 -9.22
N ASP A 176 23.07 -7.74 -10.05
CA ASP A 176 22.71 -9.10 -10.51
C ASP A 176 22.50 -10.06 -9.33
N ARG A 177 23.40 -10.01 -8.35
CA ARG A 177 23.29 -10.86 -7.16
C ARG A 177 22.09 -10.44 -6.31
N ALA A 178 21.86 -9.15 -6.15
CA ALA A 178 20.76 -8.60 -5.38
C ALA A 178 19.40 -8.97 -6.00
N PHE A 179 19.24 -8.89 -7.33
CA PHE A 179 18.03 -9.36 -8.02
C PHE A 179 17.82 -10.87 -7.90
N GLN A 180 18.89 -11.67 -7.94
CA GLN A 180 18.76 -13.11 -7.73
C GLN A 180 18.27 -13.43 -6.31
N LEU A 181 18.83 -12.77 -5.29
CA LEU A 181 18.36 -12.89 -3.90
C LEU A 181 16.91 -12.42 -3.76
N ALA A 182 16.58 -11.27 -4.36
CA ALA A 182 15.25 -10.69 -4.32
C ALA A 182 14.18 -11.61 -4.92
N VAL A 183 14.47 -12.34 -6.01
CA VAL A 183 13.56 -13.34 -6.56
C VAL A 183 13.27 -14.45 -5.54
N ASP A 184 14.30 -14.99 -4.90
CA ASP A 184 14.14 -16.08 -3.94
C ASP A 184 13.42 -15.64 -2.67
N ASN A 185 13.75 -14.44 -2.18
CA ASN A 185 13.13 -13.83 -1.02
C ASN A 185 11.68 -13.40 -1.28
N THR A 186 11.37 -12.76 -2.43
CA THR A 186 10.00 -12.43 -2.80
C THR A 186 9.14 -13.68 -2.78
N ARG A 187 9.61 -14.78 -3.37
CA ARG A 187 8.90 -16.07 -3.35
C ARG A 187 8.66 -16.57 -1.93
N ALA A 188 9.67 -16.50 -1.07
CA ALA A 188 9.58 -16.99 0.31
C ALA A 188 8.69 -16.11 1.21
N ARG A 189 8.69 -14.79 0.97
CA ARG A 189 8.05 -13.79 1.82
C ARG A 189 6.63 -13.43 1.41
N MET A 190 6.25 -13.57 0.14
CA MET A 190 4.93 -13.15 -0.40
C MET A 190 3.72 -13.70 0.39
N GLY A 191 3.90 -14.82 1.08
CA GLY A 191 2.86 -15.41 1.92
C GLY A 191 1.72 -15.99 1.09
N GLU A 192 0.53 -16.01 1.68
CA GLU A 192 -0.67 -16.49 0.99
C GLU A 192 -1.17 -15.44 -0.02
N VAL A 193 -1.46 -15.90 -1.23
CA VAL A 193 -2.10 -15.08 -2.27
C VAL A 193 -3.59 -15.35 -2.27
N HIS A 194 -4.37 -14.32 -1.98
CA HIS A 194 -5.83 -14.38 -2.09
C HIS A 194 -6.24 -14.13 -3.52
N VAL A 195 -7.16 -14.96 -4.03
CA VAL A 195 -7.64 -14.90 -5.41
C VAL A 195 -9.16 -14.89 -5.42
N ASP A 196 -9.74 -13.84 -5.99
CA ASP A 196 -11.17 -13.69 -6.21
C ASP A 196 -11.46 -13.59 -7.72
N GLU A 197 -12.42 -14.36 -8.23
CA GLU A 197 -12.85 -14.24 -9.64
C GLU A 197 -14.03 -13.26 -9.76
N TYR A 198 -13.86 -12.20 -10.54
CA TYR A 198 -14.97 -11.32 -10.94
C TYR A 198 -14.93 -11.04 -12.43
N ARG A 199 -16.07 -11.22 -13.11
CA ARG A 199 -16.21 -11.06 -14.58
C ARG A 199 -15.13 -11.78 -15.39
N LYS A 200 -14.74 -12.98 -14.94
CA LYS A 200 -13.70 -13.80 -15.59
C LYS A 200 -12.29 -13.19 -15.53
N ILE A 201 -12.05 -12.36 -14.52
CA ILE A 201 -10.76 -11.80 -14.15
C ILE A 201 -10.44 -12.31 -12.75
N ASP A 202 -9.22 -12.82 -12.58
CA ASP A 202 -8.69 -13.16 -11.27
C ASP A 202 -8.10 -11.90 -10.64
N PHE A 203 -8.66 -11.47 -9.52
CA PHE A 203 -8.13 -10.41 -8.68
C PHE A 203 -7.25 -11.06 -7.63
N MET A 204 -5.96 -10.77 -7.66
CA MET A 204 -4.98 -11.38 -6.78
C MET A 204 -4.39 -10.32 -5.86
N SER A 205 -4.30 -10.65 -4.58
CA SER A 205 -3.70 -9.78 -3.57
C SER A 205 -2.88 -10.58 -2.57
N SER A 206 -1.94 -9.90 -1.91
CA SER A 206 -1.23 -10.44 -0.75
C SER A 206 -1.28 -9.43 0.40
N ALA A 207 -1.46 -9.94 1.62
CA ALA A 207 -1.59 -9.13 2.83
C ALA A 207 -0.35 -8.29 3.14
N ASN A 208 0.83 -8.68 2.66
CA ASN A 208 2.08 -7.93 2.87
C ASN A 208 2.47 -7.02 1.70
N GLY A 209 1.61 -6.88 0.70
CA GLY A 209 1.84 -5.98 -0.43
C GLY A 209 2.95 -6.41 -1.39
N LEU A 210 3.42 -7.66 -1.31
CA LEU A 210 4.46 -8.16 -2.22
C LEU A 210 3.92 -8.68 -3.56
N ILE A 211 2.60 -8.66 -3.77
CA ILE A 211 1.94 -9.35 -4.88
C ILE A 211 2.43 -8.89 -6.26
N SER A 212 2.81 -7.62 -6.43
CA SER A 212 3.29 -7.12 -7.72
C SER A 212 4.61 -7.80 -8.13
N GLY A 213 5.41 -8.23 -7.15
CA GLY A 213 6.63 -9.01 -7.36
C GLY A 213 6.39 -10.40 -7.95
N GLN A 214 5.18 -10.96 -7.83
CA GLN A 214 4.86 -12.28 -8.40
C GLN A 214 5.05 -12.30 -9.91
N VAL A 215 4.72 -11.20 -10.58
CA VAL A 215 4.81 -11.05 -12.03
C VAL A 215 6.27 -11.09 -12.51
N TRP A 216 7.23 -10.71 -11.67
CA TRP A 216 8.65 -10.79 -12.00
C TRP A 216 9.25 -12.19 -11.81
N LEU A 217 8.58 -13.09 -11.07
CA LEU A 217 9.13 -14.41 -10.78
C LEU A 217 9.26 -15.27 -12.07
N PRO A 218 10.38 -15.99 -12.27
CA PRO A 218 10.60 -16.80 -13.48
C PRO A 218 9.53 -17.87 -13.75
N GLU A 219 8.93 -18.41 -12.69
CA GLU A 219 7.82 -19.37 -12.80
C GLU A 219 6.53 -18.78 -13.39
N THR A 220 6.33 -17.47 -13.29
CA THR A 220 5.13 -16.77 -13.77
C THR A 220 5.12 -16.62 -15.29
N CYS A 221 6.29 -16.46 -15.90
CA CYS A 221 6.43 -16.42 -17.35
C CYS A 221 7.68 -17.14 -17.86
N ASN A 222 7.47 -18.37 -18.30
CA ASN A 222 8.48 -19.19 -18.95
C ASN A 222 7.83 -20.02 -20.08
N ALA A 223 8.61 -20.88 -20.73
CA ALA A 223 8.11 -21.72 -21.83
C ALA A 223 7.02 -22.75 -21.41
N GLN A 224 6.85 -23.00 -20.11
CA GLN A 224 5.92 -23.98 -19.55
C GLN A 224 4.75 -23.33 -18.80
N SER A 225 4.85 -22.04 -18.43
CA SER A 225 3.77 -21.30 -17.77
C SER A 225 2.60 -21.12 -18.73
N ARG A 226 1.38 -21.00 -18.19
CA ARG A 226 0.23 -20.64 -19.00
C ARG A 226 0.36 -19.21 -19.47
N ASP A 227 0.08 -18.98 -20.74
CA ASP A 227 0.03 -17.63 -21.27
C ASP A 227 -1.10 -16.84 -20.60
N ALA A 228 -0.81 -15.63 -20.15
CA ALA A 228 -1.73 -14.81 -19.38
C ALA A 228 -1.49 -13.30 -19.59
N VAL A 229 -2.50 -12.52 -19.23
CA VAL A 229 -2.53 -11.06 -19.25
C VAL A 229 -2.58 -10.58 -17.81
N TYR A 230 -1.81 -9.55 -17.50
CA TYR A 230 -1.73 -8.97 -16.16
C TYR A 230 -1.90 -7.46 -16.19
N PHE A 231 -2.48 -6.91 -15.12
CA PHE A 231 -2.59 -5.48 -14.87
C PHE A 231 -2.35 -5.18 -13.39
N VAL A 232 -1.33 -4.38 -13.08
CA VAL A 232 -0.98 -3.99 -11.71
C VAL A 232 -1.75 -2.71 -11.37
N TYR A 233 -2.91 -2.85 -10.74
CA TYR A 233 -3.77 -1.68 -10.49
C TYR A 233 -3.43 -0.97 -9.20
N ASP A 234 -2.93 -1.67 -8.18
CA ASP A 234 -2.53 -1.10 -6.89
C ASP A 234 -1.30 -1.83 -6.32
N ARG A 235 -0.67 -1.26 -5.27
CA ARG A 235 0.51 -1.81 -4.59
C ARG A 235 0.26 -3.23 -4.10
N ASN A 236 -0.98 -3.51 -3.69
CA ASN A 236 -1.40 -4.77 -3.09
C ASN A 236 -2.28 -5.61 -4.03
N GLY A 237 -2.43 -5.22 -5.29
CA GLY A 237 -3.43 -5.84 -6.18
C GLY A 237 -2.98 -5.97 -7.64
N ILE A 238 -3.13 -7.17 -8.18
CA ILE A 238 -2.98 -7.45 -9.61
C ILE A 238 -4.24 -8.12 -10.17
N MET A 239 -4.57 -7.82 -11.42
CA MET A 239 -5.56 -8.57 -12.19
C MET A 239 -4.85 -9.54 -13.14
N ALA A 240 -5.34 -10.76 -13.27
CA ALA A 240 -4.81 -11.76 -14.17
C ALA A 240 -5.91 -12.46 -14.98
N VAL A 241 -5.63 -12.78 -16.25
CA VAL A 241 -6.51 -13.56 -17.13
C VAL A 241 -5.69 -14.46 -18.05
N ASN A 242 -6.03 -15.75 -18.15
CA ASN A 242 -5.42 -16.66 -19.13
C ASN A 242 -5.73 -16.23 -20.58
N LEU A 243 -4.77 -16.38 -21.51
CA LEU A 243 -4.93 -15.93 -22.90
C LEU A 243 -6.02 -16.65 -23.70
N ASP A 244 -6.47 -17.82 -23.27
CA ASP A 244 -7.57 -18.56 -23.89
C ASP A 244 -8.96 -18.00 -23.52
N ASN A 245 -9.03 -17.09 -22.54
CA ASN A 245 -10.26 -16.47 -22.06
C ASN A 245 -10.47 -15.09 -22.69
N VAL A 246 -10.87 -15.06 -23.96
CA VAL A 246 -11.08 -13.83 -24.75
C VAL A 246 -12.03 -12.84 -24.06
N LEU A 247 -13.10 -13.34 -23.42
CA LEU A 247 -14.04 -12.49 -22.69
C LEU A 247 -13.39 -11.84 -21.46
N GLY A 248 -12.62 -12.61 -20.68
CA GLY A 248 -11.86 -12.10 -19.54
C GLY A 248 -10.86 -11.02 -19.96
N ILE A 249 -10.14 -11.22 -21.08
CA ILE A 249 -9.18 -10.22 -21.60
C ILE A 249 -9.90 -8.92 -21.96
N SER A 250 -11.02 -9.02 -22.67
CA SER A 250 -11.83 -7.84 -23.02
C SER A 250 -12.34 -7.11 -21.78
N ASN A 251 -12.76 -7.85 -20.75
CA ASN A 251 -13.21 -7.26 -19.48
C ASN A 251 -12.05 -6.60 -18.73
N LEU A 252 -10.87 -7.25 -18.67
CA LEU A 252 -9.68 -6.71 -18.01
C LEU A 252 -9.25 -5.40 -18.66
N ILE A 253 -9.15 -5.34 -20.00
CA ILE A 253 -8.78 -4.11 -20.71
C ILE A 253 -9.80 -3.00 -20.44
N ALA A 254 -11.10 -3.32 -20.39
CA ALA A 254 -12.14 -2.33 -20.09
C ALA A 254 -12.01 -1.77 -18.66
N VAL A 255 -11.73 -2.63 -17.67
CA VAL A 255 -11.50 -2.24 -16.27
C VAL A 255 -10.21 -1.41 -16.15
N ALA A 256 -9.11 -1.89 -16.73
CA ALA A 256 -7.82 -1.20 -16.74
C ALA A 256 -7.94 0.21 -17.32
N ASN A 257 -8.60 0.35 -18.48
CA ASN A 257 -8.83 1.66 -19.09
C ASN A 257 -9.66 2.59 -18.19
N GLY A 258 -10.67 2.05 -17.48
CA GLY A 258 -11.44 2.82 -16.51
C GLY A 258 -10.56 3.40 -15.40
N LEU A 259 -9.76 2.54 -14.76
CA LEU A 259 -8.85 2.91 -13.67
C LEU A 259 -7.78 3.91 -14.12
N VAL A 260 -7.19 3.70 -15.31
CA VAL A 260 -6.19 4.61 -15.90
C VAL A 260 -6.79 6.00 -16.15
N VAL A 261 -7.98 6.07 -16.76
CA VAL A 261 -8.65 7.36 -17.05
C VAL A 261 -9.02 8.10 -15.77
N GLN A 262 -9.32 7.37 -14.69
CA GLN A 262 -9.65 7.94 -13.38
C GLN A 262 -8.41 8.30 -12.55
N GLY A 263 -7.21 7.89 -12.97
CA GLY A 263 -5.98 8.08 -12.20
C GLY A 263 -5.90 7.19 -10.95
N GLU A 264 -6.62 6.07 -10.94
CA GLU A 264 -6.70 5.13 -9.81
C GLU A 264 -5.79 3.91 -9.98
N SER A 265 -5.08 3.80 -11.10
CA SER A 265 -4.15 2.69 -11.38
C SER A 265 -2.69 3.08 -11.15
N LEU A 266 -1.89 2.13 -10.66
CA LEU A 266 -0.42 2.29 -10.66
C LEU A 266 0.20 2.31 -12.06
N THR A 267 -0.24 1.42 -12.95
CA THR A 267 0.29 1.30 -14.32
C THR A 267 -0.73 1.79 -15.35
N SER A 268 -0.22 2.36 -16.45
CA SER A 268 -1.03 2.64 -17.64
C SER A 268 -1.02 1.48 -18.65
N SER A 269 -0.28 0.40 -18.38
CA SER A 269 -0.10 -0.72 -19.30
C SER A 269 -0.72 -2.02 -18.80
N VAL A 270 -1.44 -2.69 -19.68
CA VAL A 270 -1.72 -4.12 -19.56
C VAL A 270 -0.59 -4.88 -20.23
N ILE A 271 0.00 -5.82 -19.51
CA ILE A 271 1.11 -6.65 -19.98
C ILE A 271 0.65 -8.08 -20.23
N ARG A 272 1.40 -8.82 -21.03
CA ARG A 272 1.10 -10.20 -21.39
C ARG A 272 2.36 -11.04 -21.33
N CYS A 273 2.27 -12.18 -20.65
CA CYS A 273 3.18 -13.29 -20.85
C CYS A 273 2.68 -14.18 -21.98
N LYS A 274 3.50 -14.39 -23.00
CA LYS A 274 3.24 -15.37 -24.05
C LYS A 274 4.50 -16.16 -24.36
N SER A 275 4.45 -17.48 -24.19
CA SER A 275 5.56 -18.39 -24.49
C SER A 275 6.88 -17.98 -23.81
N GLY A 276 6.79 -17.57 -22.54
CA GLY A 276 7.94 -17.11 -21.76
C GLY A 276 8.45 -15.71 -22.09
N GLN A 277 7.69 -14.91 -22.84
CA GLN A 277 8.05 -13.54 -23.18
C GLN A 277 7.02 -12.54 -22.66
N TRP A 278 7.52 -11.54 -21.92
CA TRP A 278 6.75 -10.40 -21.48
C TRP A 278 6.63 -9.36 -22.60
N THR A 279 5.41 -8.91 -22.89
CA THR A 279 5.12 -7.87 -23.89
C THR A 279 4.00 -6.96 -23.40
N GLN A 280 3.99 -5.71 -23.82
CA GLN A 280 2.83 -4.83 -23.62
C GLN A 280 1.68 -5.28 -24.53
N LEU A 281 0.49 -5.44 -23.97
CA LEU A 281 -0.74 -5.73 -24.70
C LEU A 281 -1.54 -4.46 -24.98
N TRP A 282 -1.68 -3.59 -23.98
CA TRP A 282 -2.44 -2.36 -24.08
C TRP A 282 -1.76 -1.23 -23.27
N PRO A 283 -1.78 0.04 -23.71
CA PRO A 283 -2.20 0.47 -25.05
C PRO A 283 -1.35 -0.23 -26.12
N SER A 284 -1.92 -0.53 -27.28
CA SER A 284 -1.13 -1.15 -28.34
C SER A 284 -0.04 -0.15 -28.75
N GLN A 285 1.23 -0.53 -28.64
CA GLN A 285 2.30 0.31 -29.18
C GLN A 285 2.07 0.44 -30.70
N SER A 286 1.67 1.62 -31.16
CA SER A 286 1.75 1.96 -32.58
C SER A 286 3.23 1.92 -32.98
N ALA A 287 3.53 1.50 -34.19
CA ALA A 287 4.89 1.24 -34.69
C ALA A 287 5.83 2.48 -34.71
N GLU A 288 5.43 3.61 -34.15
CA GLU A 288 6.15 4.89 -34.17
C GLU A 288 7.13 5.08 -32.99
N ASN A 289 7.05 4.26 -31.93
CA ASN A 289 7.92 4.38 -30.74
C ASN A 289 9.07 3.35 -30.63
N LEU A 290 9.31 2.54 -31.66
CA LEU A 290 10.36 1.49 -31.66
C LEU A 290 11.79 2.03 -31.89
N THR A 291 12.04 3.33 -31.84
CA THR A 291 13.34 3.94 -32.15
C THR A 291 14.26 4.20 -30.95
N LEU A 292 13.94 3.71 -29.76
CA LEU A 292 14.86 3.72 -28.60
C LEU A 292 15.10 2.30 -28.06
N SER A 293 15.63 1.45 -28.95
CA SER A 293 16.83 0.61 -28.85
C SER A 293 17.29 -0.02 -27.51
N PRO A 294 18.06 -1.13 -27.61
CA PRO A 294 17.80 -2.38 -26.91
C PRO A 294 18.90 -2.73 -25.91
N ASN A 295 18.55 -3.46 -24.84
CA ASN A 295 19.41 -4.45 -24.18
C ASN A 295 18.59 -5.17 -23.10
N LEU A 296 18.13 -6.39 -23.39
CA LEU A 296 17.81 -7.39 -22.38
C LEU A 296 18.97 -8.41 -22.41
N PRO A 297 19.68 -8.66 -21.31
CA PRO A 297 20.50 -9.86 -21.20
C PRO A 297 19.55 -11.07 -21.06
N GLY A 298 19.92 -12.17 -21.71
CA GLY A 298 19.24 -13.47 -21.58
C GLY A 298 19.60 -14.23 -20.32
#